data_AF-A3JRY0-F1
#
_entry.id   AF-A3JRY0-F1
#
_cell.length_a   1.000
_cell.length_b   1.000
_cell.length_c   1.000
_cell.angle_alpha   90.00
_cell.angle_beta   90.00
_cell.angle_gamma   90.00
#
_symmetry.space_group_name_H-M   'P 1'
#
loop_
_entity.id
_entity.type
_entity.pdbx_description
1 polymer ?
#
loop_
_entity_poly.entity_id
_entity_poly.type
_entity_poly.pdbx_seq_one_letter_code
_entity_poly.pdbx_strand_id
1 'polypeptide(L)'
;MRFFRQQVEGADKEAMLMPKSKKLPKYVRQRKWGSYQYKRNVPKHLIERAGKSTIYHSLGDTYQHMVTNLPIIHQAVETFFHRLDGETPADRTLALVEATYGRDAADKLERGEVSEDFEMALWDLGHHLEAEEHLDEKDPEVFGHLLGAGLPPKVFTLETAYEQYAKYKDADKNQNLQKYLNRSKTDLIKVLGKVAFSGTPMIKLTRSQALTYRDALLDRVAPASVERYVTTVKAVINHAIDELGLQMNNPFNRLKVKGAAATARDRQSLSETDVMAVRNMIAAEDLKALYEALCATGARLSEVCGMECGDMNLQDRAIHIKPNSIRTLKNCWE
;
A
#
# COMPACT_ATOMS: atom_id res chain seq x y z
N MET A 1 -61.17 -26.35 -61.07
CA MET A 1 -60.30 -26.04 -62.24
C MET A 1 -58.87 -25.95 -61.69
N ARG A 2 -58.02 -26.98 -61.82
CA ARG A 2 -56.98 -27.17 -62.88
C ARG A 2 -56.21 -25.86 -63.16
N PHE A 3 -54.89 -25.73 -62.96
CA PHE A 3 -53.78 -26.50 -63.57
C PHE A 3 -52.44 -26.28 -62.79
N PHE A 4 -51.70 -27.37 -62.47
CA PHE A 4 -50.31 -27.75 -62.90
C PHE A 4 -49.11 -26.89 -62.41
N ARG A 5 -48.18 -27.43 -61.60
CA ARG A 5 -46.87 -28.12 -61.94
C ARG A 5 -45.86 -27.13 -62.56
N GLN A 6 -44.59 -26.97 -62.17
CA GLN A 6 -43.53 -27.94 -61.83
C GLN A 6 -42.25 -27.19 -61.39
N GLN A 7 -41.35 -27.86 -60.66
CA GLN A 7 -40.00 -27.46 -60.21
C GLN A 7 -39.07 -27.00 -61.36
N VAL A 8 -38.05 -26.16 -61.07
CA VAL A 8 -36.60 -26.39 -61.38
C VAL A 8 -35.71 -25.50 -60.48
N GLU A 9 -34.84 -26.18 -59.72
CA GLU A 9 -33.44 -25.92 -59.31
C GLU A 9 -32.85 -24.49 -59.24
N GLY A 10 -32.12 -24.26 -58.13
CA GLY A 10 -30.71 -23.91 -58.22
C GLY A 10 -30.33 -22.46 -57.88
N ALA A 11 -29.41 -22.37 -56.90
CA ALA A 11 -28.48 -21.29 -56.59
C ALA A 11 -28.84 -20.46 -55.34
N ASP A 12 -28.33 -20.84 -54.16
CA ASP A 12 -27.02 -20.48 -53.61
C ASP A 12 -27.04 -19.10 -52.92
N LYS A 13 -26.78 -19.15 -51.61
CA LYS A 13 -26.22 -18.08 -50.75
C LYS A 13 -27.07 -16.83 -50.50
N GLU A 14 -27.68 -16.81 -49.32
CA GLU A 14 -27.18 -15.94 -48.24
C GLU A 14 -27.74 -16.44 -46.90
N ALA A 15 -27.07 -17.44 -46.34
CA ALA A 15 -27.09 -17.63 -44.91
C ALA A 15 -26.56 -16.33 -44.29
N MET A 16 -27.47 -15.54 -43.72
CA MET A 16 -27.18 -14.33 -42.97
C MET A 16 -26.10 -14.66 -41.93
N LEU A 17 -24.87 -14.32 -42.29
CA LEU A 17 -23.66 -14.51 -41.53
C LEU A 17 -23.85 -13.85 -40.16
N MET A 18 -24.05 -14.67 -39.13
CA MET A 18 -23.82 -14.27 -37.75
C MET A 18 -22.36 -13.81 -37.65
N PRO A 19 -22.08 -12.51 -37.42
CA PRO A 19 -20.70 -12.06 -37.36
C PRO A 19 -20.06 -12.60 -36.07
N LYS A 20 -18.90 -13.24 -36.26
CA LYS A 20 -17.96 -13.70 -35.22
C LYS A 20 -17.92 -12.72 -34.05
N SER A 21 -18.01 -13.25 -32.83
CA SER A 21 -18.07 -12.49 -31.58
C SER A 21 -16.93 -11.46 -31.46
N LYS A 22 -17.22 -10.20 -31.78
CA LYS A 22 -16.33 -9.09 -31.46
C LYS A 22 -16.23 -9.01 -29.94
N LYS A 23 -15.03 -9.17 -29.37
CA LYS A 23 -14.79 -8.97 -27.94
C LYS A 23 -15.26 -7.57 -27.56
N LEU A 24 -16.21 -7.50 -26.64
CA LEU A 24 -16.73 -6.22 -26.14
C LEU A 24 -15.66 -5.52 -25.29
N PRO A 25 -15.64 -4.18 -25.27
CA PRO A 25 -14.76 -3.42 -24.39
C PRO A 25 -14.99 -3.75 -22.91
N LYS A 26 -14.00 -3.44 -22.07
CA LYS A 26 -14.08 -3.64 -20.63
C LYS A 26 -15.31 -2.92 -20.05
N TYR A 27 -15.98 -3.56 -19.09
CA TYR A 27 -17.20 -3.07 -18.43
C TYR A 27 -18.43 -2.96 -19.33
N VAL A 28 -18.40 -3.48 -20.56
CA VAL A 28 -19.56 -3.53 -21.46
C VAL A 28 -20.16 -4.93 -21.48
N ARG A 29 -21.49 -5.00 -21.35
CA ARG A 29 -22.29 -6.20 -21.50
C ARG A 29 -23.40 -5.94 -22.52
N GLN A 30 -23.65 -6.88 -23.42
CA GLN A 30 -24.80 -6.84 -24.32
C GLN A 30 -25.99 -7.58 -23.69
N ARG A 31 -27.19 -6.98 -23.77
CA ARG A 31 -28.46 -7.60 -23.31
C ARG A 31 -29.02 -8.55 -24.37
N LYS A 32 -29.96 -9.41 -23.96
CA LYS A 32 -30.59 -10.42 -24.83
C LYS A 32 -31.26 -9.83 -26.09
N TRP A 33 -31.76 -8.60 -26.00
CA TRP A 33 -32.43 -7.88 -27.10
C TRP A 33 -31.50 -6.95 -27.89
N GLY A 34 -30.17 -7.10 -27.74
CA GLY A 34 -29.17 -6.43 -28.59
C GLY A 34 -28.57 -5.14 -28.03
N SER A 35 -29.16 -4.52 -27.01
CA SER A 35 -28.65 -3.25 -26.45
C SER A 35 -27.39 -3.41 -25.60
N TYR A 36 -26.59 -2.35 -25.52
CA TYR A 36 -25.35 -2.31 -24.75
C TYR A 36 -25.55 -1.66 -23.38
N GLN A 37 -24.91 -2.25 -22.38
CA GLN A 37 -25.02 -1.84 -20.99
C GLN A 37 -23.64 -1.80 -20.33
N TYR A 38 -23.38 -0.74 -19.58
CA TYR A 38 -22.24 -0.62 -18.69
C TYR A 38 -22.48 -1.44 -17.41
N LYS A 39 -21.48 -2.21 -16.98
CA LYS A 39 -21.48 -2.96 -15.73
C LYS A 39 -20.14 -2.81 -15.01
N ARG A 40 -20.18 -2.22 -13.81
CA ARG A 40 -19.01 -2.04 -12.95
C ARG A 40 -19.34 -2.44 -11.51
N ASN A 41 -18.54 -3.32 -10.94
CA ASN A 41 -18.69 -3.67 -9.52
C ASN A 41 -18.19 -2.51 -8.66
N VAL A 42 -18.91 -2.23 -7.58
CA VAL A 42 -18.49 -1.25 -6.58
C VAL A 42 -17.38 -1.89 -5.73
N PRO A 43 -16.27 -1.19 -5.43
CA PRO A 43 -15.24 -1.68 -4.51
C PRO A 43 -15.84 -2.09 -3.17
N LYS A 44 -15.34 -3.19 -2.56
CA LYS A 44 -15.99 -3.82 -1.40
C LYS A 44 -16.22 -2.87 -0.23
N HIS A 45 -15.29 -1.95 0.02
CA HIS A 45 -15.37 -0.96 1.09
C HIS A 45 -16.35 0.19 0.79
N LEU A 46 -16.76 0.36 -0.46
CA LEU A 46 -17.72 1.38 -0.89
C LEU A 46 -19.15 0.83 -1.04
N ILE A 47 -19.38 -0.48 -0.88
CA ILE A 47 -20.70 -1.10 -1.12
C ILE A 47 -21.78 -0.56 -0.17
N GLU A 48 -21.44 -0.42 1.11
CA GLU A 48 -22.36 0.08 2.14
C GLU A 48 -22.77 1.52 1.86
N ARG A 49 -21.79 2.38 1.54
CA ARG A 49 -22.01 3.80 1.23
C ARG A 49 -22.65 4.04 -0.14
N ALA A 50 -22.33 3.22 -1.14
CA ALA A 50 -22.97 3.30 -2.46
C ALA A 50 -24.39 2.71 -2.47
N GLY A 51 -24.79 1.97 -1.43
CA GLY A 51 -26.08 1.29 -1.30
C GLY A 51 -26.31 0.13 -2.31
N LYS A 52 -25.29 -0.23 -3.10
CA LYS A 52 -25.37 -1.25 -4.15
C LYS A 52 -24.01 -1.85 -4.47
N SER A 53 -23.98 -3.13 -4.79
CA SER A 53 -22.75 -3.87 -5.11
C SER A 53 -22.30 -3.76 -6.57
N THR A 54 -23.18 -3.29 -7.47
CA THR A 54 -22.87 -3.15 -8.90
C THR A 54 -23.64 -1.98 -9.51
N ILE A 55 -22.94 -1.17 -10.31
CA ILE A 55 -23.51 -0.08 -11.10
C ILE A 55 -23.78 -0.55 -12.52
N TYR A 56 -25.00 -0.26 -12.97
CA TYR A 56 -25.50 -0.55 -14.29
C TYR A 56 -25.94 0.73 -14.98
N HIS A 57 -25.55 0.94 -16.24
CA HIS A 57 -26.03 2.09 -17.03
C HIS A 57 -26.26 1.71 -18.49
N SER A 58 -27.21 2.35 -19.18
CA SER A 58 -27.40 2.13 -20.61
C SER A 58 -26.26 2.80 -21.40
N LEU A 59 -25.74 2.09 -22.40
CA LEU A 59 -24.76 2.61 -23.38
C LEU A 59 -25.41 2.87 -24.75
N GLY A 60 -26.68 2.49 -24.92
CA GLY A 60 -27.47 2.63 -26.16
C GLY A 60 -27.64 1.31 -26.92
N ASP A 61 -28.42 1.37 -27.99
CA ASP A 61 -28.86 0.18 -28.75
C ASP A 61 -27.97 -0.14 -29.96
N THR A 62 -27.05 0.76 -30.32
CA THR A 62 -26.11 0.59 -31.43
C THR A 62 -24.67 0.55 -30.93
N TYR A 63 -23.80 -0.11 -31.71
CA TYR A 63 -22.37 -0.18 -31.39
C TYR A 63 -21.72 1.21 -31.35
N GLN A 64 -22.17 2.13 -32.21
CA GLN A 64 -21.66 3.50 -32.27
C GLN A 64 -22.05 4.30 -31.03
N HIS A 65 -23.30 4.21 -30.56
CA HIS A 65 -23.70 4.82 -29.28
C HIS A 65 -22.89 4.27 -28.11
N MET A 66 -22.62 2.97 -28.11
CA MET A 66 -21.82 2.34 -27.07
C MET A 66 -20.40 2.92 -27.01
N VAL A 67 -19.73 3.08 -28.16
CA VAL A 67 -18.37 3.64 -28.21
C VAL A 67 -18.35 5.11 -27.75
N THR A 68 -19.34 5.92 -28.15
CA THR A 68 -19.42 7.32 -27.74
C THR A 68 -19.73 7.50 -26.25
N ASN A 69 -20.66 6.70 -25.72
CA ASN A 69 -21.15 6.87 -24.34
C ASN A 69 -20.25 6.18 -23.29
N LEU A 70 -19.50 5.15 -23.67
CA LEU A 70 -18.65 4.39 -22.76
C LEU A 70 -17.64 5.26 -21.99
N PRO A 71 -16.80 6.11 -22.61
CA PRO A 71 -15.83 6.91 -21.88
C PRO A 71 -16.51 7.91 -20.93
N ILE A 72 -17.63 8.51 -21.35
CA ILE A 72 -18.40 9.48 -20.55
C ILE A 72 -18.96 8.82 -19.29
N ILE A 73 -19.64 7.68 -19.45
CA ILE A 73 -20.25 6.95 -18.33
C ILE A 73 -19.18 6.32 -17.44
N HIS A 74 -18.09 5.81 -18.03
CA HIS A 74 -16.99 5.25 -17.25
C HIS A 74 -16.33 6.32 -16.38
N GLN A 75 -16.00 7.48 -16.95
CA GLN A 75 -15.44 8.61 -16.20
C GLN A 75 -16.39 9.08 -15.10
N ALA A 76 -17.70 9.22 -15.37
CA ALA A 76 -18.66 9.59 -14.35
C ALA A 76 -18.72 8.58 -13.19
N VAL A 77 -18.62 7.27 -13.48
CA VAL A 77 -18.62 6.22 -12.46
C VAL A 77 -17.31 6.17 -11.68
N GLU A 78 -16.16 6.34 -12.33
CA GLU A 78 -14.87 6.41 -11.62
C GLU A 78 -14.78 7.70 -10.78
N THR A 79 -15.30 8.83 -11.26
CA THR A 79 -15.42 10.06 -10.45
C THR A 79 -16.38 9.86 -9.28
N PHE A 80 -17.50 9.16 -9.45
CA PHE A 80 -18.40 8.79 -8.35
C PHE A 80 -17.68 7.91 -7.32
N PHE A 81 -16.88 6.93 -7.77
CA PHE A 81 -16.04 6.16 -6.86
C PHE A 81 -15.03 7.04 -6.16
N HIS A 82 -14.26 7.87 -6.87
CA HIS A 82 -13.29 8.78 -6.24
C HIS A 82 -13.93 9.74 -5.22
N ARG A 83 -15.15 10.23 -5.46
CA ARG A 83 -15.89 11.04 -4.47
C ARG A 83 -16.32 10.23 -3.26
N LEU A 84 -16.84 9.01 -3.47
CA LEU A 84 -17.13 8.09 -2.37
C LEU A 84 -15.86 7.65 -1.63
N ASP A 85 -14.74 7.62 -2.32
CA ASP A 85 -13.43 7.17 -1.85
C ASP A 85 -12.57 8.33 -1.33
N GLY A 86 -13.13 9.54 -1.15
CA GLY A 86 -12.46 10.61 -0.41
C GLY A 86 -12.01 10.07 0.95
N GLU A 87 -10.70 9.99 1.14
CA GLU A 87 -10.06 9.13 2.17
C GLU A 87 -10.46 9.56 3.59
N THR A 88 -10.83 10.84 3.77
CA THR A 88 -11.26 11.42 5.04
C THR A 88 -12.50 12.31 4.89
N PRO A 89 -13.24 12.58 5.98
CA PRO A 89 -14.29 13.61 6.00
C PRO A 89 -13.76 14.98 5.56
N ALA A 90 -12.51 15.33 5.85
CA ALA A 90 -11.92 16.58 5.41
C ALA A 90 -11.79 16.65 3.87
N ASP A 91 -11.34 15.57 3.21
CA ASP A 91 -11.24 15.51 1.75
C ASP A 91 -12.63 15.64 1.08
N ARG A 92 -13.65 15.06 1.72
CA ARG A 92 -15.04 15.17 1.26
C ARG A 92 -15.59 16.59 1.41
N THR A 93 -15.32 17.27 2.53
CA THR A 93 -15.64 18.68 2.70
C THR A 93 -14.96 19.54 1.63
N LEU A 94 -13.65 19.35 1.40
CA LEU A 94 -12.91 20.08 0.37
C LEU A 94 -13.47 19.85 -1.04
N ALA A 95 -13.84 18.62 -1.37
CA ALA A 95 -14.45 18.30 -2.67
C ALA A 95 -15.82 18.97 -2.87
N LEU A 96 -16.64 19.07 -1.81
CA LEU A 96 -17.92 19.80 -1.86
C LEU A 96 -17.69 21.29 -2.04
N VAL A 97 -16.77 21.87 -1.28
CA VAL A 97 -16.42 23.30 -1.37
C VAL A 97 -15.82 23.64 -2.74
N GLU A 98 -14.96 22.79 -3.29
CA GLU A 98 -14.43 22.95 -4.65
C GLU A 98 -15.53 22.89 -5.71
N ALA A 99 -16.49 21.97 -5.56
CA ALA A 99 -17.59 21.82 -6.49
C ALA A 99 -18.56 23.02 -6.48
N THR A 100 -18.80 23.62 -5.31
CA THR A 100 -19.75 24.73 -5.14
C THR A 100 -19.09 26.09 -5.38
N TYR A 101 -17.93 26.34 -4.79
CA TYR A 101 -17.27 27.64 -4.73
C TYR A 101 -15.95 27.71 -5.52
N GLY A 102 -15.53 26.59 -6.11
CA GLY A 102 -14.31 26.50 -6.91
C GLY A 102 -13.07 26.17 -6.09
N ARG A 103 -12.00 25.82 -6.81
CA ARG A 103 -10.75 25.32 -6.22
C ARG A 103 -10.07 26.31 -5.27
N ASP A 104 -10.15 27.61 -5.56
CA ASP A 104 -9.56 28.65 -4.70
C ASP A 104 -10.21 28.70 -3.31
N ALA A 105 -11.52 28.46 -3.22
CA ALA A 105 -12.25 28.41 -1.96
C ALA A 105 -11.88 27.16 -1.13
N ALA A 106 -11.73 26.01 -1.79
CA ALA A 106 -11.27 24.79 -1.14
C ALA A 106 -9.82 24.95 -0.60
N ASP A 107 -8.93 25.51 -1.40
CA ASP A 107 -7.55 25.83 -1.00
C ASP A 107 -7.50 26.76 0.23
N LYS A 108 -8.36 27.79 0.27
CA LYS A 108 -8.49 28.71 1.42
C LYS A 108 -8.96 28.00 2.67
N LEU A 109 -9.99 27.15 2.55
CA LEU A 109 -10.47 26.33 3.66
C LEU A 109 -9.40 25.36 4.16
N GLU A 110 -8.64 24.73 3.27
CA GLU A 110 -7.53 23.83 3.63
C GLU A 110 -6.43 24.54 4.42
N ARG A 111 -6.12 25.80 4.07
CA ARG A 111 -5.15 26.64 4.79
C ARG A 111 -5.71 27.26 6.08
N GLY A 112 -7.01 27.14 6.34
CA GLY A 112 -7.68 27.83 7.43
C GLY A 112 -7.84 29.33 7.22
N GLU A 113 -7.71 29.79 5.97
CA GLU A 113 -7.87 31.20 5.56
C GLU A 113 -9.35 31.48 5.25
N VAL A 114 -10.18 31.51 6.29
CA VAL A 114 -11.64 31.70 6.14
C VAL A 114 -12.04 33.11 6.56
N SER A 115 -12.57 33.89 5.61
CA SER A 115 -13.18 35.20 5.90
C SER A 115 -14.61 35.05 6.41
N GLU A 116 -15.14 36.05 7.11
CA GLU A 116 -16.53 36.05 7.61
C GLU A 116 -17.55 35.73 6.48
N ASP A 117 -17.42 36.37 5.32
CA ASP A 117 -18.28 36.10 4.15
C ASP A 117 -18.20 34.64 3.67
N PHE A 118 -17.02 34.02 3.79
CA PHE A 118 -16.81 32.64 3.34
C PHE A 118 -17.32 31.64 4.38
N GLU A 119 -17.13 31.93 5.67
CA GLU A 119 -17.73 31.16 6.77
C GLU A 119 -19.26 31.13 6.63
N MET A 120 -19.89 32.29 6.38
CA MET A 120 -21.34 32.35 6.14
C MET A 120 -21.76 31.50 4.93
N ALA A 121 -21.02 31.56 3.82
CA ALA A 121 -21.30 30.76 2.64
C ALA A 121 -21.16 29.25 2.89
N LEU A 122 -20.19 28.82 3.71
CA LEU A 122 -20.03 27.42 4.11
C LEU A 122 -21.18 26.97 5.02
N TRP A 123 -21.64 27.84 5.92
CA TRP A 123 -22.78 27.60 6.80
C TRP A 123 -24.08 27.41 6.00
N ASP A 124 -24.34 28.31 5.05
CA ASP A 124 -25.49 28.23 4.14
C ASP A 124 -25.45 26.95 3.29
N LEU A 125 -24.27 26.56 2.79
CA LEU A 125 -24.08 25.31 2.06
C LEU A 125 -24.38 24.09 2.94
N GLY A 126 -23.94 24.10 4.20
CA GLY A 126 -24.23 23.04 5.16
C GLY A 126 -25.74 22.82 5.33
N HIS A 127 -26.49 23.90 5.58
CA HIS A 127 -27.94 23.84 5.75
C HIS A 127 -28.70 23.48 4.46
N HIS A 128 -28.21 23.92 3.31
CA HIS A 128 -28.80 23.54 2.03
C HIS A 128 -28.66 22.02 1.80
N LEU A 129 -27.49 21.44 2.08
CA LEU A 129 -27.24 20.01 1.94
C LEU A 129 -27.92 19.17 3.04
N GLU A 130 -28.10 19.71 4.24
CA GLU A 130 -28.97 19.13 5.26
C GLU A 130 -30.41 19.00 4.74
N ALA A 131 -30.98 20.10 4.22
CA ALA A 131 -32.36 20.12 3.74
C ALA A 131 -32.61 19.23 2.50
N GLU A 132 -31.70 19.25 1.52
CA GLU A 132 -31.88 18.49 0.27
C GLU A 132 -31.39 17.04 0.36
N GLU A 133 -30.29 16.82 1.08
CA GLU A 133 -29.59 15.53 1.08
C GLU A 133 -29.50 14.86 2.45
N HIS A 134 -30.01 15.47 3.53
CA HIS A 134 -29.90 14.93 4.90
C HIS A 134 -28.43 14.66 5.28
N LEU A 135 -27.56 15.63 4.96
CA LEU A 135 -26.12 15.52 5.15
C LEU A 135 -25.72 15.33 6.62
N ASP A 136 -26.47 15.92 7.54
CA ASP A 136 -26.31 15.76 8.99
C ASP A 136 -26.45 14.30 9.44
N GLU A 137 -27.39 13.55 8.85
CA GLU A 137 -27.58 12.13 9.13
C GLU A 137 -26.57 11.24 8.38
N LYS A 138 -26.25 11.61 7.13
CA LYS A 138 -25.41 10.78 6.26
C LYS A 138 -23.91 10.95 6.49
N ASP A 139 -23.47 12.16 6.84
CA ASP A 139 -22.07 12.53 6.98
C ASP A 139 -21.89 13.66 8.03
N PRO A 140 -22.18 13.38 9.31
CA PRO A 140 -22.20 14.38 10.38
C PRO A 140 -20.86 15.12 10.55
N GLU A 141 -19.75 14.46 10.21
CA GLU A 141 -18.41 15.08 10.27
C GLU A 141 -18.22 16.12 9.16
N VAL A 142 -18.68 15.84 7.95
CA VAL A 142 -18.63 16.81 6.84
C VAL A 142 -19.56 17.97 7.11
N PHE A 143 -20.77 17.70 7.61
CA PHE A 143 -21.70 18.74 8.05
C PHE A 143 -21.09 19.62 9.14
N GLY A 144 -20.46 19.02 10.16
CA GLY A 144 -19.76 19.74 11.21
C GLY A 144 -18.61 20.61 10.71
N HIS A 145 -17.85 20.17 9.71
CA HIS A 145 -16.79 20.98 9.10
C HIS A 145 -17.32 22.21 8.35
N LEU A 146 -18.47 22.07 7.67
CA LEU A 146 -19.13 23.18 6.96
C LEU A 146 -19.66 24.21 7.95
N LEU A 147 -20.37 23.77 9.01
CA LEU A 147 -20.89 24.68 10.03
C LEU A 147 -19.78 25.35 10.85
N GLY A 148 -18.71 24.62 11.15
CA GLY A 148 -17.55 25.16 11.85
C GLY A 148 -16.56 25.92 10.96
N ALA A 149 -16.87 26.02 9.65
CA ALA A 149 -16.03 26.62 8.63
C ALA A 149 -14.54 26.28 8.77
N GLY A 150 -14.26 25.00 9.01
CA GLY A 150 -12.93 24.56 9.40
C GLY A 150 -12.76 23.06 9.27
N LEU A 151 -11.53 22.67 8.94
CA LEU A 151 -11.12 21.27 8.86
C LEU A 151 -10.34 20.88 10.11
N PRO A 152 -10.39 19.60 10.52
CA PRO A 152 -9.53 19.10 11.57
C PRO A 152 -8.07 19.34 11.14
N PRO A 153 -7.22 19.89 12.03
CA PRO A 153 -5.84 20.15 11.68
C PRO A 153 -5.17 18.85 11.24
N LYS A 154 -4.43 18.87 10.14
CA LYS A 154 -3.71 17.70 9.63
C LYS A 154 -2.71 17.24 10.69
N VAL A 155 -3.07 16.21 11.44
CA VAL A 155 -2.22 15.68 12.49
C VAL A 155 -1.22 14.72 11.89
N PHE A 156 0.07 15.05 11.97
CA PHE A 156 1.14 14.12 11.63
C PHE A 156 1.34 13.13 12.77
N THR A 157 0.90 11.89 12.56
CA THR A 157 0.92 10.81 13.57
C THR A 157 2.04 9.80 13.29
N LEU A 158 2.31 8.92 14.27
CA LEU A 158 3.25 7.81 14.06
C LEU A 158 2.82 6.91 12.89
N GLU A 159 1.52 6.68 12.73
CA GLU A 159 1.01 5.90 11.60
C GLU A 159 1.44 6.49 10.25
N THR A 160 1.19 7.78 10.04
CA THR A 160 1.59 8.48 8.81
C THR A 160 3.11 8.45 8.59
N ALA A 161 3.90 8.58 9.66
CA ALA A 161 5.35 8.50 9.59
C ALA A 161 5.84 7.11 9.14
N TYR A 162 5.23 6.04 9.66
CA TYR A 162 5.54 4.66 9.27
C TYR A 162 5.21 4.39 7.80
N GLU A 163 4.07 4.88 7.32
CA GLU A 163 3.64 4.73 5.93
C GLU A 163 4.57 5.46 4.96
N GLN A 164 4.89 6.73 5.27
CA GLN A 164 5.84 7.52 4.47
C GLN A 164 7.22 6.86 4.42
N TYR A 165 7.73 6.40 5.56
CA TYR A 165 9.04 5.75 5.61
C TYR A 165 9.05 4.41 4.87
N ALA A 166 7.99 3.62 4.98
CA ALA A 166 7.85 2.35 4.26
C ALA A 166 7.83 2.57 2.74
N LYS A 167 7.11 3.60 2.27
CA LYS A 167 7.05 4.00 0.87
C LYS A 167 8.40 4.51 0.38
N TYR A 168 9.06 5.39 1.13
CA TYR A 168 10.37 5.94 0.78
C TYR A 168 11.46 4.85 0.63
N LYS A 169 11.41 3.81 1.46
CA LYS A 169 12.41 2.73 1.44
C LYS A 169 12.02 1.53 0.57
N ASP A 170 10.95 1.61 -0.23
CA ASP A 170 10.40 0.46 -0.97
C ASP A 170 10.35 -0.79 -0.08
N ALA A 171 9.74 -0.66 1.11
CA ALA A 171 9.75 -1.71 2.11
C ALA A 171 9.07 -3.00 1.63
N ASP A 172 8.19 -2.92 0.64
CA ASP A 172 7.56 -4.05 -0.06
C ASP A 172 8.60 -4.94 -0.77
N LYS A 173 9.69 -4.36 -1.29
CA LYS A 173 10.81 -5.09 -1.90
C LYS A 173 11.82 -5.59 -0.87
N ASN A 174 11.79 -5.07 0.35
CA ASN A 174 12.73 -5.42 1.42
C ASN A 174 12.01 -6.11 2.60
N GLN A 175 11.83 -7.43 2.48
CA GLN A 175 11.15 -8.26 3.50
C GLN A 175 11.72 -8.08 4.91
N ASN A 176 13.04 -7.88 5.04
CA ASN A 176 13.67 -7.66 6.34
C ASN A 176 13.23 -6.33 6.95
N LEU A 177 13.30 -5.25 6.18
CA LEU A 177 12.83 -3.94 6.64
C LEU A 177 11.33 -3.97 6.99
N GLN A 178 10.51 -4.54 6.11
CA GLN A 178 9.06 -4.67 6.33
C GLN A 178 8.76 -5.41 7.64
N LYS A 179 9.49 -6.50 7.92
CA LYS A 179 9.36 -7.25 9.16
C LYS A 179 9.69 -6.39 10.39
N TYR A 180 10.75 -5.59 10.35
CA TYR A 180 11.10 -4.70 11.46
C TYR A 180 10.10 -3.56 11.65
N LEU A 181 9.59 -2.97 10.56
CA LEU A 181 8.55 -1.95 10.61
C LEU A 181 7.25 -2.51 11.21
N ASN A 182 6.77 -3.66 10.73
CA ASN A 182 5.54 -4.28 11.23
C ASN A 182 5.64 -4.69 12.71
N ARG A 183 6.79 -5.25 13.11
CA ARG A 183 7.04 -5.60 14.52
C ARG A 183 7.05 -4.37 15.40
N SER A 184 7.85 -3.36 15.05
CA SER A 184 7.94 -2.13 15.84
C SER A 184 6.61 -1.37 15.91
N LYS A 185 5.83 -1.31 14.81
CA LYS A 185 4.45 -0.78 14.80
C LYS A 185 3.56 -1.52 15.80
N THR A 186 3.56 -2.85 15.75
CA THR A 186 2.75 -3.69 16.65
C THR A 186 3.14 -3.48 18.12
N ASP A 187 4.44 -3.41 18.40
CA ASP A 187 4.95 -3.22 19.76
C ASP A 187 4.62 -1.82 20.30
N LEU A 188 4.74 -0.78 19.45
CA LEU A 188 4.35 0.59 19.82
C LEU A 188 2.86 0.70 20.12
N ILE A 189 2.01 0.07 19.29
CA ILE A 189 0.56 0.05 19.53
C ILE A 189 0.23 -0.65 20.85
N LYS A 190 0.92 -1.76 21.18
CA LYS A 190 0.73 -2.47 22.45
C LYS A 190 1.15 -1.64 23.67
N VAL A 191 2.24 -0.88 23.57
CA VAL A 191 2.79 -0.12 24.71
C VAL A 191 2.10 1.23 24.88
N LEU A 192 1.85 1.95 23.79
CA LEU A 192 1.33 3.33 23.80
C LEU A 192 -0.19 3.40 23.59
N GLY A 193 -0.78 2.36 23.02
CA GLY A 193 -2.19 2.31 22.62
C GLY A 193 -2.44 2.82 21.19
N LYS A 194 -3.54 2.35 20.60
CA LYS A 194 -3.93 2.71 19.22
C LYS A 194 -4.17 4.21 19.04
N VAL A 195 -4.81 4.85 20.02
CA VAL A 195 -5.10 6.30 19.96
C VAL A 195 -3.81 7.11 19.90
N ALA A 196 -2.81 6.76 20.73
CA ALA A 196 -1.51 7.44 20.72
C ALA A 196 -0.73 7.22 19.42
N PHE A 197 -0.90 6.07 18.77
CA PHE A 197 -0.21 5.74 17.53
C PHE A 197 -0.83 6.41 16.29
N SER A 198 -2.17 6.36 16.18
CA SER A 198 -2.90 6.74 14.96
C SER A 198 -3.57 8.11 15.04
N GLY A 199 -3.85 8.64 16.24
CA GLY A 199 -4.62 9.88 16.42
C GLY A 199 -3.88 11.02 17.11
N THR A 200 -2.78 10.73 17.81
CA THR A 200 -2.03 11.75 18.54
C THR A 200 -0.90 12.34 17.67
N PRO A 201 -0.73 13.68 17.65
CA PRO A 201 0.39 14.31 16.96
C PRO A 201 1.74 13.80 17.46
N MET A 202 2.66 13.51 16.54
CA MET A 202 4.00 12.99 16.85
C MET A 202 4.79 13.94 17.76
N ILE A 203 4.53 15.26 17.70
CA ILE A 203 5.12 16.29 18.56
C ILE A 203 4.82 16.03 20.06
N LYS A 204 3.70 15.38 20.39
CA LYS A 204 3.33 15.02 21.76
C LYS A 204 4.06 13.77 22.29
N LEU A 205 4.89 13.11 21.48
CA LEU A 205 5.68 11.98 21.95
C LEU A 205 6.70 12.41 22.98
N THR A 206 6.73 11.70 24.10
CA THR A 206 7.60 12.02 25.23
C THR A 206 8.76 11.04 25.36
N ARG A 207 9.84 11.48 26.02
CA ARG A 207 10.95 10.59 26.37
C ARG A 207 10.51 9.46 27.31
N SER A 208 9.53 9.70 28.17
CA SER A 208 8.95 8.69 29.07
C SER A 208 8.36 7.52 28.27
N GLN A 209 7.55 7.81 27.26
CA GLN A 209 6.98 6.79 26.36
C GLN A 209 8.05 5.97 25.63
N ALA A 210 9.14 6.61 25.19
CA ALA A 210 10.26 5.90 24.56
C ALA A 210 11.00 4.97 25.56
N LEU A 211 11.12 5.37 26.84
CA LEU A 211 11.68 4.52 27.89
C LEU A 211 10.75 3.33 28.19
N THR A 212 9.45 3.56 28.34
CA THR A 212 8.45 2.49 28.54
C THR A 212 8.49 1.48 27.39
N TYR A 213 8.59 1.95 26.15
CA TYR A 213 8.76 1.08 24.99
C TYR A 213 10.03 0.24 25.08
N ARG A 214 11.19 0.84 25.37
CA ARG A 214 12.46 0.11 25.53
C ARG A 214 12.37 -0.95 26.63
N ASP A 215 11.82 -0.60 27.78
CA ASP A 215 11.79 -1.48 28.95
C ASP A 215 10.85 -2.67 28.69
N ALA A 216 9.67 -2.42 28.11
CA ALA A 216 8.77 -3.49 27.65
C ALA A 216 9.40 -4.43 26.60
N LEU A 217 10.35 -3.93 25.79
CA LEU A 217 11.10 -4.77 24.86
C LEU A 217 12.18 -5.60 25.57
N LEU A 218 12.88 -5.02 26.56
CA LEU A 218 13.93 -5.71 27.31
C LEU A 218 13.40 -6.92 28.09
N ASP A 219 12.13 -6.89 28.51
CA ASP A 219 11.49 -8.02 29.21
C ASP A 219 11.31 -9.27 28.33
N ARG A 220 11.36 -9.14 27.01
CA ARG A 220 10.99 -10.22 26.06
C ARG A 220 12.03 -10.55 24.99
N VAL A 221 12.96 -9.64 24.68
CA VAL A 221 13.97 -9.86 23.64
C VAL A 221 15.37 -9.43 24.09
N ALA A 222 16.39 -10.07 23.53
CA ALA A 222 17.78 -9.76 23.83
C ALA A 222 18.11 -8.27 23.57
N PRO A 223 18.98 -7.64 24.36
CA PRO A 223 19.30 -6.20 24.23
C PRO A 223 19.74 -5.76 22.83
N ALA A 224 20.53 -6.57 22.11
CA ALA A 224 20.91 -6.29 20.73
C ALA A 224 19.71 -6.23 19.76
N SER A 225 18.65 -6.99 20.04
CA SER A 225 17.40 -6.91 19.28
C SER A 225 16.59 -5.68 19.65
N VAL A 226 16.54 -5.31 20.93
CA VAL A 226 15.93 -4.05 21.38
C VAL A 226 16.56 -2.85 20.67
N GLU A 227 17.89 -2.80 20.62
CA GLU A 227 18.62 -1.72 19.93
C GLU A 227 18.25 -1.62 18.44
N ARG A 228 18.08 -2.75 17.75
CA ARG A 228 17.61 -2.78 16.35
C ARG A 228 16.19 -2.24 16.19
N TYR A 229 15.26 -2.61 17.07
CA TYR A 229 13.90 -2.09 17.04
C TYR A 229 13.87 -0.59 17.32
N VAL A 230 14.57 -0.13 18.36
CA VAL A 230 14.71 1.30 18.69
C VAL A 230 15.33 2.08 17.54
N THR A 231 16.35 1.54 16.88
CA THR A 231 16.99 2.17 15.72
C THR A 231 16.02 2.30 14.54
N THR A 232 15.14 1.31 14.34
CA THR A 232 14.11 1.35 13.31
C THR A 232 13.10 2.46 13.59
N VAL A 233 12.56 2.53 14.82
CA VAL A 233 11.63 3.58 15.25
C VAL A 233 12.28 4.97 15.12
N LYS A 234 13.54 5.08 15.55
CA LYS A 234 14.33 6.31 15.43
C LYS A 234 14.42 6.78 13.97
N ALA A 235 14.71 5.87 13.03
CA ALA A 235 14.83 6.19 11.61
C ALA A 235 13.50 6.68 11.02
N VAL A 236 12.39 6.02 11.36
CA VAL A 236 11.04 6.43 10.94
C VAL A 236 10.73 7.85 11.40
N ILE A 237 10.94 8.15 12.69
CA ILE A 237 10.62 9.46 13.26
C ILE A 237 11.54 10.55 12.71
N ASN A 238 12.84 10.29 12.59
CA ASN A 238 13.76 11.28 12.01
C ASN A 238 13.41 11.61 10.56
N HIS A 239 13.10 10.59 9.75
CA HIS A 239 12.64 10.80 8.38
C HIS A 239 11.39 11.67 8.34
N ALA A 240 10.39 11.39 9.19
CA ALA A 240 9.19 12.21 9.26
C ALA A 240 9.46 13.64 9.75
N ILE A 241 10.41 13.84 10.67
CA ILE A 241 10.84 15.18 11.11
C ILE A 241 11.41 15.98 9.95
N ASP A 242 12.32 15.36 9.18
CA ASP A 242 13.03 16.01 8.08
C ASP A 242 12.07 16.31 6.91
N GLU A 243 11.25 15.35 6.49
CA GLU A 243 10.32 15.49 5.35
C GLU A 243 9.17 16.46 5.62
N LEU A 244 8.68 16.52 6.87
CA LEU A 244 7.55 17.37 7.25
C LEU A 244 7.98 18.70 7.90
N GLY A 245 9.30 18.93 8.05
CA GLY A 245 9.85 20.13 8.68
C GLY A 245 9.46 20.33 10.14
N LEU A 246 9.16 19.24 10.87
CA LEU A 246 8.63 19.31 12.24
C LEU A 246 9.69 19.83 13.21
N GLN A 247 9.36 20.88 13.96
CA GLN A 247 10.22 21.41 15.02
C GLN A 247 10.10 20.58 16.30
N MET A 248 10.61 19.34 16.29
CA MET A 248 10.62 18.46 17.46
C MET A 248 11.93 17.67 17.60
N ASN A 249 12.31 17.38 18.84
CA ASN A 249 13.39 16.45 19.13
C ASN A 249 12.84 15.03 19.16
N ASN A 250 13.44 14.11 18.39
CA ASN A 250 13.03 12.70 18.42
C ASN A 250 13.28 12.08 19.82
N PRO A 251 12.23 11.61 20.53
CA PRO A 251 12.37 11.03 21.87
C PRO A 251 13.16 9.71 21.90
N PHE A 252 13.36 9.05 20.76
CA PHE A 252 14.16 7.82 20.63
C PHE A 252 15.65 8.12 20.33
N ASN A 253 16.03 9.38 20.10
CA ASN A 253 17.44 9.74 19.95
C ASN A 253 18.22 9.48 21.25
N ARG A 254 19.44 8.94 21.12
CA ARG A 254 20.33 8.64 22.26
C ARG A 254 19.65 7.79 23.36
N LEU A 255 18.74 6.88 22.97
CA LEU A 255 18.11 5.94 23.90
C LEU A 255 19.09 4.80 24.20
N LYS A 256 19.63 4.79 25.43
CA LYS A 256 20.63 3.79 25.84
C LYS A 256 19.95 2.45 26.13
N VAL A 257 20.45 1.38 25.49
CA VAL A 257 20.08 0.00 25.75
C VAL A 257 21.29 -0.69 26.39
N LYS A 258 21.17 -1.10 27.66
CA LYS A 258 22.27 -1.78 28.37
C LYS A 258 22.41 -3.22 27.84
N GLY A 259 23.65 -3.68 27.65
CA GLY A 259 23.93 -5.05 27.21
C GLY A 259 23.72 -5.34 25.72
N ALA A 260 23.49 -4.30 24.89
CA ALA A 260 23.32 -4.47 23.44
C ALA A 260 24.64 -4.72 22.68
N ALA A 261 25.78 -4.37 23.29
CA ALA A 261 27.09 -4.65 22.73
C ALA A 261 27.36 -6.16 22.73
N ALA A 262 27.78 -6.69 21.58
CA ALA A 262 28.25 -8.06 21.49
C ALA A 262 29.50 -8.20 22.38
N THR A 263 29.49 -9.20 23.25
CA THR A 263 30.67 -9.57 24.02
C THR A 263 31.48 -10.61 23.23
N ALA A 264 32.79 -10.67 23.44
CA ALA A 264 33.65 -11.67 22.80
C ALA A 264 33.20 -13.12 23.08
N ARG A 265 32.38 -13.34 24.12
CA ARG A 265 31.85 -14.66 24.49
C ARG A 265 30.61 -15.07 23.69
N ASP A 266 29.93 -14.15 23.01
CA ASP A 266 28.66 -14.44 22.31
C ASP A 266 28.88 -15.16 20.97
N ARG A 267 30.11 -15.17 20.44
CA ARG A 267 30.47 -15.82 19.16
C ARG A 267 31.84 -16.49 19.27
N GLN A 268 31.85 -17.68 19.86
CA GLN A 268 33.06 -18.50 19.90
C GLN A 268 33.32 -19.12 18.53
N SER A 269 34.58 -19.07 18.09
CA SER A 269 35.01 -19.78 16.90
C SER A 269 34.96 -21.28 17.15
N LEU A 270 34.56 -22.04 16.13
CA LEU A 270 34.63 -23.50 16.17
C LEU A 270 36.11 -23.93 16.16
N SER A 271 36.44 -24.93 16.98
CA SER A 271 37.76 -25.57 16.92
C SER A 271 37.87 -26.48 15.69
N GLU A 272 39.09 -26.82 15.27
CA GLU A 272 39.29 -27.78 14.18
C GLU A 272 38.62 -29.13 14.46
N THR A 273 38.62 -29.56 15.72
CA THR A 273 37.94 -30.78 16.16
C THR A 273 36.43 -30.70 15.99
N ASP A 274 35.81 -29.55 16.29
CA ASP A 274 34.37 -29.35 16.11
C ASP A 274 34.01 -29.35 14.62
N VAL A 275 34.83 -28.70 13.79
CA VAL A 275 34.65 -28.65 12.34
C VAL A 275 34.70 -30.06 11.73
N MET A 276 35.69 -30.86 12.14
CA MET A 276 35.82 -32.26 11.69
C MET A 276 34.66 -33.13 12.18
N ALA A 277 34.21 -32.96 13.42
CA ALA A 277 33.09 -33.72 13.97
C ALA A 277 31.80 -33.44 13.19
N VAL A 278 31.49 -32.17 12.93
CA VAL A 278 30.31 -31.78 12.12
C VAL A 278 30.41 -32.33 10.71
N ARG A 279 31.57 -32.21 10.05
CA ARG A 279 31.82 -32.75 8.70
C ARG A 279 31.49 -34.25 8.61
N ASN A 280 31.84 -35.03 9.63
CA ASN A 280 31.62 -36.47 9.66
C ASN A 280 30.16 -36.86 9.96
N MET A 281 29.37 -35.98 10.58
CA MET A 281 27.95 -36.24 10.88
C MET A 281 27.02 -35.92 9.69
N ILE A 282 27.47 -35.12 8.72
CA ILE A 282 26.66 -34.78 7.54
C ILE A 282 26.60 -35.97 6.60
N ALA A 283 25.44 -36.65 6.56
CA ALA A 283 25.21 -37.82 5.72
C ALA A 283 24.92 -37.49 4.24
N ALA A 284 24.29 -36.35 3.97
CA ALA A 284 23.93 -35.95 2.61
C ALA A 284 25.13 -35.32 1.89
N GLU A 285 25.49 -35.87 0.73
CA GLU A 285 26.67 -35.46 -0.04
C GLU A 285 26.62 -33.99 -0.46
N ASP A 286 25.45 -33.50 -0.92
CA ASP A 286 25.25 -32.10 -1.29
C ASP A 286 25.48 -31.14 -0.12
N LEU A 287 24.97 -31.47 1.07
CA LEU A 287 25.16 -30.66 2.28
C LEU A 287 26.62 -30.68 2.73
N LYS A 288 27.31 -31.80 2.54
CA LYS A 288 28.73 -31.93 2.87
C LYS A 288 29.58 -31.07 1.94
N ALA A 289 29.29 -31.05 0.63
CA ALA A 289 29.95 -30.18 -0.32
C ALA A 289 29.75 -28.69 0.02
N LEU A 290 28.52 -28.28 0.37
CA LEU A 290 28.23 -26.92 0.81
C LEU A 290 29.00 -26.55 2.09
N TYR A 291 29.04 -27.46 3.08
CA TYR A 291 29.77 -27.26 4.32
C TYR A 291 31.28 -27.09 4.08
N GLU A 292 31.87 -27.97 3.25
CA GLU A 292 33.29 -27.90 2.90
C GLU A 292 33.63 -26.61 2.15
N ALA A 293 32.76 -26.17 1.23
CA ALA A 293 32.93 -24.89 0.54
C ALA A 293 32.89 -23.70 1.51
N LEU A 294 31.98 -23.71 2.50
CA LEU A 294 31.91 -22.66 3.52
C LEU A 294 33.18 -22.60 4.39
N CYS A 295 33.66 -23.76 4.84
CA CYS A 295 34.87 -23.84 5.65
C CYS A 295 36.13 -23.43 4.87
N ALA A 296 36.25 -23.82 3.60
CA ALA A 296 37.42 -23.54 2.78
C ALA A 296 37.50 -22.08 2.29
N THR A 297 36.35 -21.46 1.99
CA THR A 297 36.29 -20.13 1.38
C THR A 297 36.06 -19.00 2.38
N GLY A 298 35.42 -19.29 3.53
CA GLY A 298 34.94 -18.26 4.44
C GLY A 298 33.84 -17.36 3.87
N ALA A 299 33.27 -17.73 2.71
CA ALA A 299 32.18 -17.00 2.07
C ALA A 299 30.88 -17.08 2.90
N ARG A 300 29.95 -16.15 2.66
CA ARG A 300 28.65 -16.18 3.33
C ARG A 300 27.83 -17.37 2.85
N LEU A 301 26.94 -17.86 3.72
CA LEU A 301 26.02 -18.95 3.39
C LEU A 301 25.25 -18.70 2.09
N SER A 302 24.71 -17.50 1.89
CA SER A 302 23.99 -17.14 0.66
C SER A 302 24.88 -17.07 -0.58
N GLU A 303 26.17 -16.79 -0.40
CA GLU A 303 27.13 -16.73 -1.52
C GLU A 303 27.47 -18.15 -2.01
N VAL A 304 27.57 -19.12 -1.10
CA VAL A 304 27.84 -20.53 -1.44
C VAL A 304 26.57 -21.24 -1.94
N CYS A 305 25.44 -21.10 -1.26
CA CYS A 305 24.19 -21.78 -1.65
C CYS A 305 23.59 -21.24 -2.96
N GLY A 306 23.87 -19.99 -3.33
CA GLY A 306 23.37 -19.37 -4.57
C GLY A 306 24.36 -19.44 -5.74
N MET A 307 25.39 -20.29 -5.66
CA MET A 307 26.43 -20.42 -6.67
C MET A 307 25.91 -21.18 -7.89
N GLU A 308 26.18 -20.64 -9.09
CA GLU A 308 25.86 -21.32 -10.35
C GLU A 308 27.10 -22.03 -10.92
N CYS A 309 26.92 -23.00 -11.82
CA CYS A 309 28.04 -23.68 -12.46
C CYS A 309 29.00 -22.70 -13.18
N GLY A 310 28.48 -21.61 -13.75
CA GLY A 310 29.27 -20.56 -14.39
C GLY A 310 30.06 -19.66 -13.43
N ASP A 311 29.88 -19.82 -12.12
CA ASP A 311 30.69 -19.15 -11.09
C ASP A 311 31.94 -19.97 -10.72
N MET A 312 32.03 -21.24 -11.13
CA MET A 312 33.16 -22.12 -10.81
C MET A 312 34.12 -22.24 -11.99
N ASN A 313 35.41 -22.01 -11.72
CA ASN A 313 36.48 -22.24 -12.68
C ASN A 313 37.37 -23.38 -12.18
N LEU A 314 37.22 -24.55 -12.81
CA LEU A 314 37.98 -25.75 -12.46
C LEU A 314 39.44 -25.69 -12.92
N GLN A 315 39.77 -24.89 -13.94
CA GLN A 315 41.14 -24.70 -14.40
C GLN A 315 41.93 -23.88 -13.39
N ASP A 316 41.36 -22.76 -12.96
CA ASP A 316 41.99 -21.83 -12.01
C ASP A 316 41.73 -22.21 -10.55
N ARG A 317 40.96 -23.28 -10.31
CA ARG A 317 40.52 -23.74 -8.97
C ARG A 317 39.90 -22.60 -8.15
N ALA A 318 39.11 -21.77 -8.81
CA ALA A 318 38.58 -20.54 -8.26
C ALA A 318 37.05 -20.54 -8.28
N ILE A 319 36.46 -19.84 -7.31
CA ILE A 319 35.03 -19.55 -7.26
C ILE A 319 34.87 -18.03 -7.38
N HIS A 320 34.04 -17.59 -8.32
CA HIS A 320 33.72 -16.19 -8.53
C HIS A 320 32.50 -15.79 -7.71
N ILE A 321 32.67 -14.83 -6.79
CA ILE A 321 31.56 -14.24 -6.03
C ILE A 321 31.05 -13.02 -6.79
N LYS A 322 30.04 -13.22 -7.64
CA LYS A 322 29.41 -12.21 -8.49
C LYS A 322 27.88 -12.34 -8.46
N PRO A 323 27.11 -11.28 -8.78
CA PRO A 323 25.66 -11.42 -8.95
C PRO A 323 25.35 -12.40 -10.09
N ASN A 324 24.33 -13.22 -9.91
CA ASN A 324 23.86 -14.17 -10.93
C ASN A 324 22.32 -14.24 -10.92
N SER A 325 21.72 -15.24 -11.58
CA SER A 325 20.25 -15.34 -11.67
C SER A 325 19.58 -15.74 -10.35
N ILE A 326 20.33 -16.36 -9.44
CA ILE A 326 19.86 -16.89 -8.15
C ILE A 326 20.18 -15.94 -6.98
N ARG A 327 21.34 -15.27 -7.00
CA ARG A 327 21.83 -14.43 -5.90
C ARG A 327 22.16 -13.01 -6.33
N THR A 328 21.84 -12.07 -5.44
CA THR A 328 22.36 -10.71 -5.46
C THR A 328 23.55 -10.57 -4.50
N LEU A 329 24.42 -9.58 -4.70
CA LEU A 329 25.50 -9.27 -3.77
C LEU A 329 25.10 -8.18 -2.79
N LYS A 330 25.45 -8.37 -1.51
CA LYS A 330 25.18 -7.39 -0.45
C LYS A 330 26.07 -6.15 -0.57
N ASN A 331 27.34 -6.35 -0.96
CA ASN A 331 28.31 -5.29 -1.21
C ASN A 331 28.85 -5.54 -2.62
N CYS A 332 28.49 -4.69 -3.57
CA CYS A 332 29.18 -4.67 -4.86
C CYS A 332 30.55 -4.04 -4.60
N TRP A 333 31.63 -4.78 -4.80
CA TRP A 333 32.94 -4.17 -5.00
C TRP A 333 32.98 -3.82 -6.49
N GLU A 334 32.84 -2.54 -6.81
CA GLU A 334 33.11 -2.01 -8.15
C GLU A 334 34.61 -1.95 -8.42
#